data_AF-A0A0Q5Q611-F1
#
_entry.id   AF-A0A0Q5Q611-F1
#
_cell.length_a   1.000
_cell.length_b   1.000
_cell.length_c   1.000
_cell.angle_alpha   90.00
_cell.angle_beta   90.00
_cell.angle_gamma   90.00
#
_symmetry.space_group_name_H-M   'P 1'
#
loop_
_entity.id
_entity.type
_entity.pdbx_description
1 polymer ?
#
loop_
_entity_poly.entity_id
_entity_poly.type
_entity_poly.pdbx_seq_one_letter_code
_entity_poly.pdbx_strand_id
1 'polypeptide(L)'
;MTAFENQILGEYLDNRDHDMAGFFDDAMEFLRFATTERNIDFQGYYKAKCEYEMTYNGLEFDCEYFDEKDRQNLYVYLAAEVNEEIREMLEYVWRNVYSEIFTDNILSREIYLLEEKGVTF
;
A
#
# COMPACT_ATOMS: atom_id res chain seq x y z
N MET A 1 -11.01 4.01 -11.48
CA MET A 1 -11.37 4.92 -10.37
C MET A 1 -12.78 5.48 -10.43
N THR A 2 -13.42 5.60 -9.26
CA THR A 2 -14.62 6.45 -9.09
C THR A 2 -14.18 7.80 -8.49
N ALA A 3 -14.94 8.87 -8.74
CA ALA A 3 -14.64 10.19 -8.19
C ALA A 3 -14.57 10.23 -6.65
N PHE A 4 -15.12 9.20 -5.99
CA PHE A 4 -15.28 9.10 -4.55
C PHE A 4 -13.96 8.85 -3.79
N GLU A 5 -13.06 8.04 -4.33
CA GLU A 5 -11.81 7.67 -3.62
C GLU A 5 -10.79 8.80 -3.63
N ASN A 6 -10.69 9.49 -4.77
CA ASN A 6 -9.95 10.76 -4.87
C ASN A 6 -10.53 11.84 -3.97
N GLN A 7 -11.85 11.85 -3.78
CA GLN A 7 -12.49 12.79 -2.87
C GLN A 7 -12.13 12.47 -1.41
N ILE A 8 -12.11 11.21 -0.99
CA ILE A 8 -11.70 10.81 0.37
C ILE A 8 -10.23 11.19 0.64
N LEU A 9 -9.32 10.88 -0.29
CA LEU A 9 -7.91 11.24 -0.16
C LEU A 9 -7.73 12.77 -0.14
N GLY A 10 -8.50 13.50 -0.96
CA GLY A 10 -8.49 14.96 -0.98
C GLY A 10 -9.05 15.60 0.30
N GLU A 11 -10.12 15.06 0.88
CA GLU A 11 -10.71 15.53 2.14
C GLU A 11 -9.77 15.33 3.33
N TYR A 12 -8.98 14.24 3.35
CA TYR A 12 -7.93 14.02 4.34
C TYR A 12 -6.81 15.06 4.24
N LEU A 13 -6.41 15.45 3.02
CA LEU A 13 -5.35 16.42 2.75
C LEU A 13 -5.71 17.87 3.10
N ASP A 14 -6.99 18.25 2.98
CA ASP A 14 -7.43 19.63 3.26
C ASP A 14 -7.41 19.99 4.77
N ASN A 15 -7.31 19.00 5.66
CA ASN A 15 -7.07 19.22 7.09
C ASN A 15 -5.59 19.50 7.38
N ARG A 16 -5.11 20.70 7.03
CA ARG A 16 -3.70 21.16 7.02
C ARG A 16 -2.90 21.12 8.34
N ASP A 17 -3.45 20.59 9.43
CA ASP A 17 -2.73 20.36 10.69
C ASP A 17 -2.12 18.94 10.80
N HIS A 18 -2.20 18.12 9.75
CA HIS A 18 -1.78 16.72 9.80
C HIS A 18 -0.29 16.52 9.52
N ASP A 19 0.31 15.62 10.31
CA ASP A 19 1.62 15.04 10.10
C ASP A 19 1.66 14.31 8.75
N MET A 20 2.53 14.77 7.83
CA MET A 20 2.66 14.18 6.49
C MET A 20 3.13 12.72 6.54
N ALA A 21 3.83 12.31 7.60
CA ALA A 21 4.17 10.92 7.83
C ALA A 21 2.91 10.11 8.19
N GLY A 22 2.05 10.64 9.07
CA GLY A 22 0.75 10.05 9.39
C GLY A 22 -0.16 9.92 8.16
N PHE A 23 -0.23 10.96 7.32
CA PHE A 23 -0.99 10.89 6.07
C PHE A 23 -0.44 9.81 5.12
N PHE A 24 0.88 9.69 4.99
CA PHE A 24 1.48 8.65 4.16
C PHE A 24 1.10 7.26 4.68
N ASP A 25 1.25 7.03 5.98
CA ASP A 25 0.90 5.74 6.60
C ASP A 25 -0.57 5.39 6.38
N ASP A 26 -1.49 6.32 6.66
CA ASP A 26 -2.94 6.12 6.46
C ASP A 26 -3.27 5.84 4.98
N ALA A 27 -2.62 6.56 4.06
CA ALA A 27 -2.80 6.37 2.64
C ALA A 27 -2.27 5.01 2.16
N MET A 28 -1.12 4.57 2.66
CA MET A 28 -0.56 3.25 2.32
C MET A 28 -1.45 2.12 2.86
N GLU A 29 -2.02 2.26 4.05
CA GLU A 29 -3.02 1.32 4.57
C GLU A 29 -4.28 1.28 3.69
N PHE A 30 -4.79 2.44 3.29
CA PHE A 30 -5.93 2.53 2.37
C PHE A 30 -5.64 1.84 1.03
N LEU A 31 -4.46 2.08 0.44
CA LEU A 31 -4.04 1.46 -0.80
C LEU A 31 -3.93 -0.06 -0.68
N ARG A 32 -3.37 -0.57 0.43
CA ARG A 32 -3.34 -2.00 0.73
C ARG A 32 -4.76 -2.58 0.73
N PHE A 33 -5.69 -1.94 1.44
CA PHE A 33 -7.08 -2.40 1.51
C PHE A 33 -7.75 -2.39 0.14
N ALA A 34 -7.61 -1.31 -0.63
CA ALA A 34 -8.15 -1.20 -1.98
C ALA A 34 -7.59 -2.28 -2.93
N THR A 35 -6.30 -2.60 -2.79
CA THR A 35 -5.60 -3.65 -3.54
C THR A 35 -6.23 -5.02 -3.25
N THR A 36 -6.49 -5.34 -1.97
CA THR A 36 -7.08 -6.61 -1.55
C THR A 36 -8.56 -6.73 -1.94
N GLU A 37 -9.40 -5.73 -1.64
CA GLU A 37 -10.84 -5.75 -1.93
C GLU A 37 -11.14 -5.91 -3.42
N ARG A 38 -10.31 -5.29 -4.27
CA ARG A 38 -10.46 -5.36 -5.73
C ARG A 38 -9.80 -6.58 -6.34
N ASN A 39 -9.22 -7.46 -5.52
CA ASN A 39 -8.51 -8.66 -5.94
C ASN A 39 -7.32 -8.32 -6.87
N ILE A 40 -6.68 -7.18 -6.62
CA ILE A 40 -5.49 -6.64 -7.30
C ILE A 40 -4.23 -7.06 -6.51
N ASP A 41 -4.20 -8.30 -6.02
CA ASP A 41 -3.13 -8.77 -5.16
C ASP A 41 -1.84 -9.03 -5.98
N PHE A 42 -0.69 -8.67 -5.42
CA PHE A 42 0.61 -9.05 -5.97
C PHE A 42 0.68 -10.59 -6.06
N GLN A 43 0.49 -11.10 -7.28
CA GLN A 43 0.48 -12.53 -7.59
C GLN A 43 -0.50 -13.39 -6.75
N GLY A 44 -1.53 -12.77 -6.14
CA GLY A 44 -2.48 -13.50 -5.28
C GLY A 44 -1.90 -13.94 -3.93
N TYR A 45 -0.74 -13.38 -3.53
CA TYR A 45 -0.02 -13.80 -2.33
C TYR A 45 -0.79 -13.50 -1.04
N TYR A 46 -1.27 -12.27 -0.87
CA TYR A 46 -1.95 -11.84 0.35
C TYR A 46 -3.19 -12.68 0.60
N LYS A 47 -4.04 -12.83 -0.42
CA LYS A 47 -5.26 -13.62 -0.36
C LYS A 47 -4.97 -15.08 -0.07
N ALA A 48 -4.04 -15.70 -0.81
CA ALA A 48 -3.68 -17.10 -0.61
C ALA A 48 -3.12 -17.35 0.79
N LYS A 49 -2.30 -16.43 1.31
CA LYS A 49 -1.71 -16.53 2.65
C LYS A 49 -2.76 -16.36 3.73
N CYS A 50 -3.62 -15.33 3.64
CA CYS A 50 -4.74 -15.15 4.56
C CYS A 50 -5.69 -16.36 4.55
N GLU A 51 -6.07 -16.87 3.37
CA GLU A 51 -6.96 -18.04 3.25
C GLU A 51 -6.32 -19.30 3.84
N TYR A 52 -5.04 -19.55 3.57
CA TYR A 52 -4.29 -20.68 4.14
C TYR A 52 -4.28 -20.61 5.67
N GLU A 53 -3.90 -19.46 6.20
CA GLU A 53 -3.70 -19.30 7.63
C GLU A 53 -5.03 -19.33 8.40
N MET A 54 -6.08 -18.69 7.89
CA MET A 54 -7.43 -18.81 8.44
C MET A 54 -7.93 -20.26 8.47
N THR A 55 -7.53 -21.06 7.48
CA THR A 55 -7.92 -22.47 7.34
C THR A 55 -7.17 -23.38 8.30
N TYR A 56 -5.87 -23.16 8.49
CA TYR A 56 -4.99 -24.10 9.18
C TYR A 56 -4.59 -23.66 10.60
N ASN A 57 -4.53 -22.36 10.86
CA ASN A 57 -4.16 -21.79 12.16
C ASN A 57 -5.36 -21.15 12.90
N GLY A 58 -6.55 -21.22 12.30
CA GLY A 58 -7.79 -20.67 12.85
C GLY A 58 -7.90 -19.15 12.69
N LEU A 59 -8.85 -18.52 13.39
CA LEU A 59 -9.03 -17.06 13.40
C LEU A 59 -7.86 -16.29 14.06
N GLU A 60 -6.85 -17.00 14.58
CA GLU A 60 -5.62 -16.43 15.14
C GLU A 60 -4.54 -16.15 14.08
N PHE A 61 -4.87 -16.21 12.77
CA PHE A 61 -3.98 -15.59 11.81
C PHE A 61 -3.95 -14.09 12.04
N ASP A 62 -2.83 -13.66 12.58
CA ASP A 62 -2.52 -12.27 12.80
C ASP A 62 -2.34 -11.60 11.44
N CYS A 63 -3.38 -10.88 11.02
CA CYS A 63 -3.21 -9.77 10.08
C CYS A 63 -2.07 -8.83 10.52
N GLU A 64 -1.60 -8.90 11.77
CA GLU A 64 -0.37 -8.25 12.25
C GLU A 64 0.87 -8.54 11.40
N TYR A 65 0.97 -9.70 10.72
CA TYR A 65 2.04 -9.95 9.73
C TYR A 65 2.06 -8.89 8.62
N PHE A 66 0.90 -8.36 8.28
CA PHE A 66 0.73 -7.27 7.33
C PHE A 66 0.47 -5.93 8.00
N ASP A 67 0.48 -5.82 9.33
CA ASP A 67 0.35 -4.53 10.03
C ASP A 67 1.71 -3.87 10.30
N GLU A 68 2.78 -4.60 10.01
CA GLU A 68 4.13 -4.03 9.92
C GLU A 68 4.23 -3.11 8.69
N LYS A 69 4.53 -1.82 8.93
CA LYS A 69 4.50 -0.76 7.92
C LYS A 69 5.41 -1.02 6.73
N ASP A 70 6.62 -1.53 6.95
CA ASP A 70 7.56 -1.80 5.87
C ASP A 70 7.00 -2.90 4.93
N ARG A 71 6.35 -3.94 5.46
CA ARG A 71 5.63 -4.95 4.65
C ARG A 71 4.41 -4.36 3.94
N GLN A 72 3.63 -3.50 4.59
CA GLN A 72 2.50 -2.82 3.93
C GLN A 72 2.99 -2.03 2.72
N ASN A 73 4.06 -1.25 2.92
CA ASN A 73 4.67 -0.45 1.88
C ASN A 73 5.17 -1.32 0.74
N LEU A 74 5.91 -2.40 1.05
CA LEU A 74 6.39 -3.34 0.05
C LEU A 74 5.23 -3.94 -0.76
N TYR A 75 4.14 -4.33 -0.10
CA TYR A 75 2.98 -4.91 -0.78
C TYR A 75 2.37 -3.92 -1.79
N VAL A 76 2.15 -2.68 -1.37
CA VAL A 76 1.60 -1.64 -2.25
C VAL A 76 2.54 -1.34 -3.41
N TYR A 77 3.85 -1.28 -3.17
CA TYR A 77 4.85 -1.07 -4.22
C TYR A 77 4.85 -2.20 -5.25
N LEU A 78 4.87 -3.45 -4.80
CA LEU A 78 4.82 -4.61 -5.69
C LEU A 78 3.48 -4.69 -6.46
N ALA A 79 2.37 -4.30 -5.83
CA ALA A 79 1.09 -4.17 -6.53
C ALA A 79 1.12 -3.05 -7.59
N ALA A 80 1.78 -1.92 -7.31
CA ALA A 80 1.96 -0.83 -8.28
C ALA A 80 2.84 -1.20 -9.49
N GLU A 81 3.73 -2.18 -9.37
CA GLU A 81 4.51 -2.69 -10.52
C GLU A 81 3.63 -3.39 -11.56
N VAL A 82 2.56 -4.06 -11.11
CA VAL A 82 1.72 -4.90 -11.96
C VAL A 82 0.33 -4.31 -12.21
N ASN A 83 -0.03 -3.24 -11.51
CA ASN A 83 -1.34 -2.59 -11.64
C ASN A 83 -1.23 -1.05 -11.74
N GLU A 84 -1.66 -0.54 -12.88
CA GLU A 84 -1.63 0.90 -13.21
C GLU A 84 -2.53 1.73 -12.29
N GLU A 85 -3.67 1.21 -11.82
CA GLU A 85 -4.56 1.97 -10.93
C GLU A 85 -3.94 2.17 -9.55
N ILE A 86 -3.33 1.12 -8.98
CA ILE A 86 -2.57 1.24 -7.71
C ILE A 86 -1.41 2.22 -7.87
N ARG A 87 -0.72 2.17 -9.01
CA ARG A 87 0.37 3.08 -9.33
C ARG A 87 -0.07 4.53 -9.41
N GLU A 88 -1.19 4.84 -10.07
CA GLU A 88 -1.74 6.20 -10.16
C GLU A 88 -2.09 6.75 -8.77
N MET A 89 -2.69 5.94 -7.91
CA MET A 89 -3.02 6.37 -6.56
C MET A 89 -1.76 6.56 -5.71
N LEU A 90 -0.77 5.69 -5.85
CA LEU A 90 0.51 5.85 -5.20
C LEU A 90 1.23 7.11 -5.67
N GLU A 91 1.19 7.44 -6.97
CA GLU A 91 1.73 8.70 -7.49
C GLU A 91 1.03 9.91 -6.85
N TYR A 92 -0.30 9.87 -6.71
CA TYR A 92 -1.04 10.93 -6.04
C TYR A 92 -0.57 11.13 -4.60
N VAL A 93 -0.49 10.06 -3.81
CA VAL A 93 -0.01 10.10 -2.42
C VAL A 93 1.42 10.65 -2.38
N TRP A 94 2.31 10.10 -3.19
CA TRP A 94 3.72 10.46 -3.23
C TRP A 94 3.94 11.93 -3.58
N ARG A 95 3.21 12.44 -4.58
CA ARG A 95 3.28 13.84 -4.99
C ARG A 95 2.85 14.77 -3.86
N ASN A 96 1.82 14.40 -3.10
CA ASN A 96 1.35 15.22 -1.99
C ASN A 96 2.33 15.19 -0.81
N VAL A 97 2.91 14.03 -0.49
CA VAL A 97 3.83 13.87 0.65
C VAL A 97 5.21 14.46 0.38
N TYR A 98 5.79 14.13 -0.77
CA TYR A 98 7.19 14.43 -1.09
C TYR A 98 7.36 15.60 -2.09
N SER A 99 6.25 16.12 -2.64
CA SER A 99 6.28 17.19 -3.66
C SER A 99 7.13 16.83 -4.90
N GLU A 100 7.21 15.53 -5.24
CA GLU A 100 7.94 15.02 -6.40
C GLU A 100 7.08 14.13 -7.30
N ILE A 101 7.51 13.97 -8.56
CA ILE A 101 6.84 13.07 -9.51
C ILE A 101 7.28 11.65 -9.19
N PHE A 102 6.33 10.76 -8.93
CA PHE A 102 6.60 9.34 -8.73
C PHE A 102 7.05 8.70 -10.06
N THR A 103 8.19 8.02 -10.06
CA THR A 103 8.79 7.42 -11.27
C THR A 103 9.10 5.95 -11.02
N ASP A 104 9.33 5.18 -12.10
CA ASP A 104 9.79 3.79 -11.99
C ASP A 104 11.07 3.68 -11.16
N ASN A 105 11.99 4.64 -11.28
CA ASN A 105 13.21 4.65 -10.49
C ASN A 105 12.95 4.83 -9.00
N ILE A 106 11.93 5.62 -8.63
CA ILE A 106 11.53 5.78 -7.22
C ILE A 106 10.91 4.47 -6.73
N LEU A 107 9.98 3.90 -7.51
CA LEU A 107 9.34 2.62 -7.16
C LEU A 107 10.38 1.51 -6.93
N SER A 108 11.29 1.31 -7.89
CA SER A 108 12.36 0.31 -7.77
C SER A 108 13.32 0.61 -6.62
N ARG A 109 13.59 1.89 -6.33
CA ARG A 109 14.42 2.29 -5.17
C ARG A 109 13.75 1.92 -3.86
N GLU A 110 12.48 2.25 -3.68
CA GLU A 110 11.77 1.98 -2.42
C GLU A 110 11.62 0.47 -2.17
N ILE A 111 11.33 -0.32 -3.21
CA ILE A 111 11.34 -1.79 -3.12
C ILE A 111 12.72 -2.29 -2.67
N TYR A 112 13.78 -1.86 -3.33
CA TYR A 112 15.15 -2.26 -2.99
C TYR A 112 15.53 -1.90 -1.54
N LEU A 113 15.16 -0.70 -1.07
CA LEU A 113 15.44 -0.27 0.30
C LEU A 113 14.74 -1.14 1.35
N LEU A 114 13.53 -1.64 1.06
CA LEU A 114 12.80 -2.55 1.94
C LEU A 114 13.41 -3.95 1.92
N GLU A 115 13.79 -4.46 0.75
CA GLU A 115 14.47 -5.74 0.61
C GLU A 115 15.83 -5.76 1.35
N GLU A 116 16.60 -4.68 1.28
CA GLU A 116 17.88 -4.53 2.01
C GLU A 116 17.68 -4.53 3.54
N LYS A 117 16.50 -4.11 4.04
CA LYS A 117 16.13 -4.25 5.45
C LYS A 117 15.70 -5.68 5.83
N GLY A 118 15.59 -6.59 4.86
CA GLY A 118 15.13 -7.96 5.05
C GLY A 118 13.62 -8.13 4.96
N VAL A 119 12.90 -7.15 4.41
CA VAL A 119 11.45 -7.20 4.22
C VAL A 119 11.16 -7.89 2.90
N THR A 120 10.53 -9.06 2.95
CA THR A 120 10.21 -9.88 1.76
C THR A 120 8.87 -10.61 1.95
N PHE A 121 8.28 -11.08 0.85
CA PHE A 121 7.10 -11.97 0.82
C PHE A 121 7.46 -13.41 0.49
#